data_AF-A0A7R9A1D2-F1
#
_entry.id   AF-A0A7R9A1D2-F1
#
_cell.length_a   1.000
_cell.length_b   1.000
_cell.length_c   1.000
_cell.angle_alpha   90.00
_cell.angle_beta   90.00
_cell.angle_gamma   90.00
#
_symmetry.space_group_name_H-M   'P 1'
#
loop_
_entity.id
_entity.type
_entity.pdbx_description
1 polymer ?
#
loop_
_entity_poly.entity_id
_entity_poly.type
_entity_poly.pdbx_seq_one_letter_code
_entity_poly.pdbx_strand_id
1 'polypeptide(L)'
;MAALPPPRKFPASKKATRQILTSTELLLQMGFPKNRVERAIAATGDRGVQLASDWLLAHVFDPSIDEEKPREYILYLCPTGSLLDQIQIFFEKSLQQCGWNGAHNYLPHITLSSYFPVADCSVEHLMKGFHDVIRRVQSEFPDDLILEPYISPNFMGYFVNEKQADVLRKISKEFIKEFKTL
;
A
#
# COMPACT_ATOMS: atom_id res chain seq x y z
N MET A 1 24.30 56.64 41.42
CA MET A 1 23.97 55.82 40.24
C MET A 1 24.29 54.37 40.58
N ALA A 2 23.28 53.53 40.82
CA ALA A 2 23.48 52.12 41.13
C ALA A 2 23.58 51.32 39.82
N ALA A 3 24.66 50.55 39.65
CA ALA A 3 24.91 49.74 38.47
C ALA A 3 24.06 48.45 38.50
N LEU A 4 23.39 48.13 37.39
CA LEU A 4 22.60 46.91 37.22
C LEU A 4 23.53 45.67 37.15
N PRO A 5 23.13 44.53 37.74
CA PRO A 5 23.90 43.30 37.67
C PRO A 5 23.94 42.73 36.25
N PRO A 6 25.01 42.00 35.88
CA PRO A 6 25.18 41.47 34.52
C PRO A 6 24.14 40.38 34.21
N PRO A 7 23.73 40.24 32.94
CA PRO A 7 22.71 39.28 32.54
C PRO A 7 23.22 37.83 32.71
N ARG A 8 22.40 36.99 33.35
CA ARG A 8 22.64 35.55 33.47
C ARG A 8 22.65 34.92 32.07
N LYS A 9 23.79 34.32 31.68
CA LYS A 9 23.88 33.49 30.48
C LYS A 9 23.14 32.18 30.75
N PHE A 10 21.94 32.03 30.19
CA PHE A 10 21.29 30.72 30.12
C PHE A 10 22.06 29.86 29.11
N PRO A 11 22.44 28.61 29.45
CA PRO A 11 23.01 27.71 28.46
C PRO A 11 21.99 27.47 27.36
N ALA A 12 22.43 27.60 26.10
CA ALA A 12 21.60 27.31 24.95
C ALA A 12 21.02 25.90 25.07
N SER A 13 19.69 25.81 25.09
CA SER A 13 18.98 24.54 25.03
C SER A 13 19.43 23.81 23.76
N LYS A 14 20.13 22.68 23.92
CA LYS A 14 20.45 21.79 22.81
C LYS A 14 19.10 21.37 22.21
N LYS A 15 18.77 21.85 21.02
CA LYS A 15 17.62 21.37 20.25
C LYS A 15 17.78 19.86 20.13
N ALA A 16 17.01 19.11 20.92
CA ALA A 16 16.92 17.67 20.76
C ALA A 16 16.33 17.44 19.38
N THR A 17 17.12 16.87 18.47
CA THR A 17 16.63 16.31 17.22
C THR A 17 15.61 15.25 17.62
N ARG A 18 14.31 15.55 17.51
CA ARG A 18 13.24 14.57 17.72
C ARG A 18 13.48 13.47 16.70
N GLN A 19 13.97 12.32 17.16
CA GLN A 19 14.10 11.15 16.33
C GLN A 19 12.67 10.73 15.94
N ILE A 20 12.36 10.74 14.66
CA ILE A 20 11.05 10.31 14.15
C ILE A 20 11.06 8.78 14.26
N LEU A 21 10.35 8.26 15.25
CA LEU A 21 10.21 6.82 15.46
C LEU A 21 9.28 6.23 14.39
N THR A 22 9.58 5.02 13.93
CA THR A 22 8.74 4.29 12.97
C THR A 22 7.46 3.77 13.64
N SER A 23 6.48 3.37 12.83
CA SER A 23 5.24 2.77 13.35
C SER A 23 5.52 1.55 14.23
N THR A 24 6.43 0.69 13.77
CA THR A 24 6.89 -0.51 14.50
C THR A 24 7.55 -0.15 15.82
N GLU A 25 8.49 0.81 15.83
CA GLU A 25 9.19 1.22 17.06
C GLU A 25 8.23 1.77 18.12
N LEU A 26 7.25 2.57 17.71
CA LEU A 26 6.24 3.13 18.61
C LEU A 26 5.36 2.04 19.23
N LEU A 27 4.89 1.09 18.43
CA LEU A 27 4.06 -0.01 18.93
C LEU A 27 4.84 -0.96 19.86
N LEU A 28 6.11 -1.21 19.56
CA LEU A 28 6.99 -1.95 20.47
C LEU A 28 7.19 -1.22 21.80
N GLN A 29 7.35 0.11 21.79
CA GLN A 29 7.42 0.92 23.01
C GLN A 29 6.11 0.92 23.82
N MET A 30 4.96 0.75 23.16
CA MET A 30 3.66 0.56 23.83
C MET A 30 3.52 -0.81 24.51
N GLY A 31 4.48 -1.72 24.30
CA GLY A 31 4.51 -3.03 24.94
C GLY A 31 3.83 -4.15 24.14
N PHE A 32 3.47 -3.90 22.89
CA PHE A 32 2.92 -4.96 22.03
C PHE A 32 4.01 -5.98 21.64
N PRO A 33 3.69 -7.29 21.62
CA PRO A 33 4.62 -8.32 21.16
C PRO A 33 5.06 -8.09 19.71
N LYS A 34 6.36 -8.29 19.43
CA LYS A 34 6.96 -8.00 18.11
C LYS A 34 6.24 -8.69 16.95
N ASN A 35 5.92 -9.98 17.08
CA ASN A 35 5.22 -10.75 16.04
C ASN A 35 3.85 -10.15 15.71
N ARG A 36 3.10 -9.69 16.73
CA ARG A 36 1.80 -9.05 16.55
C ARG A 36 1.93 -7.66 15.95
N VAL A 37 2.96 -6.90 16.34
CA VAL A 37 3.28 -5.60 15.72
C VAL A 37 3.54 -5.77 14.24
N GLU A 38 4.46 -6.66 13.85
CA GLU A 38 4.79 -6.93 12.45
C GLU A 38 3.54 -7.34 11.66
N ARG A 39 2.70 -8.20 12.22
CA ARG A 39 1.42 -8.59 11.61
C ARG A 39 0.47 -7.42 11.43
N ALA A 40 0.34 -6.55 12.43
CA ALA A 40 -0.55 -5.41 12.36
C ALA A 40 -0.08 -4.39 11.31
N ILE A 41 1.23 -4.15 11.24
CA ILE A 41 1.82 -3.32 10.20
C ILE A 41 1.57 -3.92 8.82
N ALA A 42 1.75 -5.24 8.66
CA ALA A 42 1.47 -5.95 7.43
C ALA A 42 -0.01 -5.89 7.02
N ALA A 43 -0.93 -6.08 7.98
CA ALA A 43 -2.36 -6.05 7.74
C ALA A 43 -2.88 -4.65 7.39
N THR A 44 -2.21 -3.59 7.87
CA THR A 44 -2.62 -2.20 7.65
C THR A 44 -1.87 -1.51 6.51
N GLY A 45 -0.82 -2.15 5.98
CA GLY A 45 0.01 -1.63 4.89
C GLY A 45 0.90 -0.47 5.33
N ASP A 46 1.36 -0.47 6.59
CA ASP A 46 2.18 0.59 7.20
C ASP A 46 1.63 2.02 6.99
N ARG A 47 0.32 2.19 7.17
CA ARG A 47 -0.37 3.49 7.05
C ARG A 47 -0.40 4.30 8.36
N GLY A 48 0.46 3.94 9.31
CA GLY A 48 0.64 4.63 10.58
C GLY A 48 0.18 3.86 11.81
N VAL A 49 0.70 4.29 12.97
CA VAL A 49 0.53 3.65 14.28
C VAL A 49 -0.93 3.47 14.69
N GLN A 50 -1.78 4.48 14.44
CA GLN A 50 -3.17 4.44 14.90
C GLN A 50 -3.93 3.27 14.29
N LEU A 51 -3.83 3.09 12.97
CA LEU A 51 -4.49 1.99 12.26
C LEU A 51 -3.97 0.63 12.73
N ALA A 52 -2.65 0.50 12.92
CA ALA A 52 -2.05 -0.74 13.38
C ALA A 52 -2.43 -1.05 14.85
N SER A 53 -2.50 -0.05 15.72
CA SER A 53 -2.99 -0.19 17.09
C SER A 53 -4.46 -0.61 17.12
N ASP A 54 -5.32 0.03 16.33
CA ASP A 54 -6.75 -0.31 16.26
C ASP A 54 -6.93 -1.75 15.72
N TRP A 55 -6.12 -2.15 14.73
CA TRP A 55 -6.09 -3.51 14.22
C TRP A 55 -5.69 -4.51 15.32
N LEU A 56 -4.63 -4.24 16.08
CA LEU A 56 -4.19 -5.08 17.20
C LEU A 56 -5.31 -5.27 18.23
N LEU A 57 -5.98 -4.19 18.61
CA LEU A 57 -7.07 -4.20 19.59
C LEU A 57 -8.28 -5.00 19.08
N ALA A 58 -8.62 -4.88 17.80
CA ALA A 58 -9.70 -5.64 17.19
C ALA A 58 -9.42 -7.15 17.13
N HIS A 59 -8.14 -7.57 17.13
CA HIS A 59 -7.73 -8.96 16.97
C HIS A 59 -7.13 -9.57 18.25
N VAL A 60 -7.28 -8.95 19.42
CA VAL A 60 -6.70 -9.44 20.70
C VAL A 60 -7.09 -10.90 21.01
N PHE A 61 -8.33 -11.27 20.67
CA PHE A 61 -8.90 -12.59 20.92
C PHE A 61 -8.83 -13.54 19.72
N ASP A 62 -8.16 -13.16 18.63
CA ASP A 62 -7.97 -14.03 17.47
C ASP A 62 -6.95 -15.14 17.83
N PRO A 63 -7.35 -16.42 17.84
CA PRO A 63 -6.46 -17.53 18.18
C PRO A 63 -5.33 -17.72 17.14
N SER A 64 -5.50 -17.20 15.93
CA SER A 64 -4.53 -17.32 14.83
C SER A 64 -3.51 -16.18 14.80
N ILE A 65 -3.65 -15.15 15.64
CA ILE A 65 -2.83 -13.92 15.59
C ILE A 65 -1.32 -14.17 15.77
N ASP A 66 -0.94 -15.27 16.41
CA ASP A 66 0.47 -15.63 16.65
C ASP A 66 0.99 -16.69 15.65
N GLU A 67 0.18 -17.16 14.68
CA GLU A 67 0.58 -18.19 13.71
C GLU A 67 1.58 -17.68 12.67
N GLU A 68 2.80 -18.20 12.62
CA GLU A 68 3.79 -17.78 11.62
C GLU A 68 3.47 -18.30 10.21
N LYS A 69 2.68 -17.53 9.45
CA LYS A 69 2.36 -17.80 8.04
C LYS A 69 2.64 -16.56 7.19
N PRO A 70 3.35 -16.68 6.05
CA PRO A 70 3.51 -15.57 5.12
C PRO A 70 2.16 -15.08 4.62
N ARG A 71 2.03 -13.76 4.49
CA ARG A 71 0.86 -13.12 3.88
C ARG A 71 1.02 -13.11 2.37
N GLU A 72 -0.05 -13.42 1.66
CA GLU A 72 -0.07 -13.30 0.20
C GLU A 72 -0.39 -11.87 -0.23
N TYR A 73 0.39 -11.36 -1.16
CA TYR A 73 0.23 -10.04 -1.78
C TYR A 73 0.00 -10.19 -3.27
N ILE A 74 -0.68 -9.21 -3.85
CA ILE A 74 -0.90 -9.09 -5.29
C ILE A 74 -0.77 -7.63 -5.69
N LEU A 75 -0.18 -7.37 -6.85
CA LEU A 75 -0.03 -6.02 -7.39
C LEU A 75 -1.14 -5.74 -8.40
N TYR A 76 -1.91 -4.68 -8.11
CA TYR A 76 -2.95 -4.15 -8.99
C TYR A 76 -2.61 -2.74 -9.45
N LEU A 77 -2.97 -2.46 -10.70
CA LEU A 77 -3.06 -1.11 -11.22
C LEU A 77 -4.54 -0.70 -11.24
N CYS A 78 -4.89 0.28 -10.42
CA CYS A 78 -6.28 0.73 -10.26
C CYS A 78 -6.49 2.04 -11.03
N PRO A 79 -7.63 2.22 -11.73
CA PRO A 79 -7.97 3.48 -12.35
C PRO A 79 -8.29 4.53 -11.29
N THR A 80 -8.05 5.79 -11.61
CA THR A 80 -8.39 6.94 -10.77
C THR A 80 -9.08 8.02 -11.62
N GLY A 81 -9.70 9.00 -10.96
CA GLY A 81 -10.38 10.11 -11.63
C GLY A 81 -11.60 9.67 -12.44
N SER A 82 -11.83 10.34 -13.58
CA SER A 82 -13.07 10.23 -14.37
C SER A 82 -13.36 8.81 -14.87
N LEU A 83 -12.32 8.01 -15.16
CA LEU A 83 -12.50 6.62 -15.55
C LEU A 83 -13.09 5.78 -14.41
N LEU A 84 -12.59 5.96 -13.18
CA LEU A 84 -13.11 5.26 -12.02
C LEU A 84 -14.58 5.61 -11.77
N ASP A 85 -14.93 6.90 -11.86
CA ASP A 85 -16.30 7.37 -11.69
C ASP A 85 -17.26 6.72 -12.71
N GLN A 86 -16.84 6.64 -13.97
CA GLN A 86 -17.63 5.98 -15.02
C GLN A 86 -17.83 4.48 -14.76
N ILE A 87 -16.78 3.79 -14.32
CA ILE A 87 -16.87 2.37 -14.00
C ILE A 87 -17.80 2.14 -12.79
N GLN A 88 -17.72 2.98 -11.76
CA GLN A 88 -18.60 2.90 -10.60
C GLN A 88 -20.08 3.09 -10.99
N ILE A 89 -20.38 4.12 -11.80
CA ILE A 89 -21.72 4.35 -12.34
C ILE A 89 -22.20 3.13 -13.15
N PHE A 90 -21.32 2.52 -13.95
CA PHE A 90 -21.65 1.31 -14.70
C PHE A 90 -21.92 0.11 -13.79
N PHE A 91 -21.13 -0.07 -12.72
CA PHE A 91 -21.32 -1.14 -11.73
C PHE A 91 -22.66 -0.99 -11.02
N GLU A 92 -23.00 0.22 -10.54
CA GLU A 92 -24.28 0.47 -9.90
C GLU A 92 -25.46 0.19 -10.83
N LYS A 93 -25.39 0.67 -12.08
CA LYS A 93 -26.44 0.44 -13.08
C LYS A 93 -26.58 -1.04 -13.44
N SER A 94 -25.47 -1.74 -13.64
CA SER A 94 -25.50 -3.16 -14.00
C SER A 94 -25.97 -4.03 -12.84
N LEU A 95 -25.62 -3.69 -11.59
CA LEU A 95 -26.17 -4.33 -10.39
C LEU A 95 -27.70 -4.15 -10.31
N GLN A 96 -28.21 -2.95 -10.59
CA GLN A 96 -29.65 -2.67 -10.55
C GLN A 96 -30.42 -3.38 -11.68
N GLN A 97 -29.87 -3.41 -12.89
CA GLN A 97 -30.56 -3.94 -14.08
C GLN A 97 -30.42 -5.46 -14.24
N CYS A 98 -29.23 -5.99 -13.93
CA CYS A 98 -28.87 -7.38 -14.21
C CYS A 98 -28.62 -8.20 -12.93
N GLY A 99 -28.65 -7.56 -11.75
CA GLY A 99 -28.29 -8.21 -10.49
C GLY A 99 -26.79 -8.35 -10.29
N TRP A 100 -26.43 -8.96 -9.16
CA TRP A 100 -25.03 -9.20 -8.82
C TRP A 100 -24.40 -10.21 -9.77
N ASN A 101 -23.20 -9.91 -10.26
CA ASN A 101 -22.37 -10.81 -11.05
C ASN A 101 -20.93 -10.80 -10.53
N GLY A 102 -20.09 -11.71 -11.06
CA GLY A 102 -18.71 -11.86 -10.60
C GLY A 102 -17.82 -10.62 -10.70
N ALA A 103 -18.11 -9.66 -11.59
CA ALA A 103 -17.34 -8.43 -11.71
C ALA A 103 -17.47 -7.53 -10.47
N HIS A 104 -18.60 -7.62 -9.75
CA HIS A 104 -18.85 -6.83 -8.53
C HIS A 104 -18.04 -7.31 -7.32
N ASN A 105 -17.46 -8.52 -7.38
CA ASN A 105 -16.61 -9.04 -6.32
C ASN A 105 -15.23 -8.36 -6.27
N TYR A 106 -14.89 -7.58 -7.29
CA TYR A 106 -13.57 -6.99 -7.44
C TYR A 106 -13.69 -5.49 -7.67
N LEU A 107 -12.74 -4.74 -7.10
CA LEU A 107 -12.53 -3.35 -7.49
C LEU A 107 -12.04 -3.30 -8.94
N PRO A 108 -12.28 -2.22 -9.71
CA PRO A 108 -11.74 -2.10 -11.05
C PRO A 108 -10.21 -2.07 -11.05
N HIS A 109 -9.56 -3.01 -11.75
CA HIS A 109 -8.10 -3.10 -11.78
C HIS A 109 -7.56 -3.79 -13.04
N ILE A 110 -6.26 -3.62 -13.27
CA ILE A 110 -5.43 -4.49 -14.10
C ILE A 110 -4.49 -5.27 -13.17
N THR A 111 -4.54 -6.60 -13.26
CA THR A 111 -3.63 -7.47 -12.50
C THR A 111 -2.23 -7.40 -13.07
N LEU A 112 -1.28 -6.88 -12.27
CA LEU A 112 0.12 -6.76 -12.68
C LEU A 112 0.93 -7.98 -12.26
N SER A 113 0.66 -8.59 -11.11
CA SER A 113 1.37 -9.78 -10.64
C SER A 113 0.42 -10.92 -10.27
N SER A 114 0.94 -12.15 -10.24
CA SER A 114 0.31 -13.23 -9.49
C SER A 114 0.45 -12.99 -7.98
N TYR A 115 -0.25 -13.78 -7.16
CA TYR A 115 -0.03 -13.80 -5.72
C TYR A 115 1.41 -14.21 -5.39
N PHE A 116 2.00 -13.53 -4.41
CA PHE A 116 3.32 -13.85 -3.88
C PHE A 116 3.34 -13.73 -2.35
N PRO A 117 3.97 -14.69 -1.64
CA PRO A 117 4.05 -14.67 -0.19
C PRO A 117 5.14 -13.71 0.29
N VAL A 118 4.87 -12.96 1.36
CA VAL A 118 5.85 -12.14 2.07
C VAL A 118 5.65 -12.33 3.58
N ALA A 119 6.76 -12.52 4.30
CA ALA A 119 6.73 -12.62 5.76
C ALA A 119 6.30 -11.28 6.39
N ASP A 120 5.56 -11.34 7.51
CA ASP A 120 5.09 -10.13 8.21
C ASP A 120 6.27 -9.20 8.61
N CYS A 121 7.42 -9.76 8.98
CA CYS A 121 8.63 -8.99 9.32
C CYS A 121 9.27 -8.23 8.13
N SER A 122 8.96 -8.64 6.90
CA SER A 122 9.52 -8.03 5.68
C SER A 122 8.61 -6.94 5.09
N VAL A 123 7.45 -6.64 5.70
CA VAL A 123 6.48 -5.68 5.13
C VAL A 123 7.03 -4.26 4.98
N GLU A 124 7.82 -3.77 5.93
CA GLU A 124 8.43 -2.43 5.80
C GLU A 124 9.40 -2.38 4.61
N HIS A 125 10.15 -3.47 4.39
CA HIS A 125 11.03 -3.62 3.25
C HIS A 125 10.24 -3.75 1.93
N LEU A 126 9.13 -4.48 1.95
CA LEU A 126 8.18 -4.58 0.83
C LEU A 126 7.65 -3.19 0.45
N MET A 127 7.16 -2.42 1.42
CA MET A 127 6.62 -1.08 1.17
C MET A 127 7.70 -0.12 0.70
N LYS A 128 8.89 -0.15 1.29
CA LYS A 128 10.01 0.67 0.84
C LYS A 128 10.44 0.32 -0.59
N GLY A 129 10.64 -0.97 -0.86
CA GLY A 129 10.96 -1.47 -2.19
C GLY A 129 9.90 -1.10 -3.22
N PHE A 130 8.62 -1.13 -2.83
CA PHE A 130 7.51 -0.70 -3.71
C PHE A 130 7.68 0.76 -4.11
N HIS A 131 7.87 1.66 -3.15
CA HIS A 131 8.05 3.08 -3.43
C HIS A 131 9.32 3.36 -4.25
N ASP A 132 10.40 2.64 -3.99
CA ASP A 132 11.65 2.77 -4.73
C ASP A 132 11.50 2.30 -6.19
N VAL A 133 10.83 1.16 -6.42
CA VAL A 133 10.48 0.69 -7.77
C VAL A 133 9.63 1.73 -8.48
N ILE A 134 8.53 2.19 -7.87
CA ILE A 134 7.64 3.20 -8.46
C ILE A 134 8.44 4.45 -8.85
N ARG A 135 9.32 4.95 -7.97
CA ARG A 135 10.16 6.12 -8.28
C ARG A 135 11.09 5.89 -9.47
N ARG A 136 11.63 4.67 -9.63
CA ARG A 136 12.48 4.30 -10.77
C ARG A 136 11.70 4.18 -12.07
N VAL A 137 10.49 3.61 -12.02
CA VAL A 137 9.68 3.36 -13.23
C VAL A 137 8.74 4.49 -13.59
N GLN A 138 8.57 5.50 -12.72
CA GLN A 138 7.61 6.58 -12.91
C GLN A 138 7.78 7.29 -14.25
N SER A 139 9.02 7.49 -14.71
CA SER A 139 9.30 8.13 -16.00
C SER A 139 8.99 7.27 -17.22
N GLU A 140 8.92 5.95 -17.05
CA GLU A 140 8.55 5.01 -18.11
C GLU A 140 7.03 4.76 -18.14
N PHE A 141 6.31 5.08 -17.06
CA PHE A 141 4.88 4.86 -16.95
C PHE A 141 4.13 5.86 -17.85
N PRO A 142 3.18 5.40 -18.70
CA PRO A 142 2.43 6.31 -19.56
C PRO A 142 1.53 7.23 -18.74
N ASP A 143 1.52 8.53 -19.06
CA ASP A 143 0.64 9.50 -18.40
C ASP A 143 -0.85 9.13 -18.56
N ASP A 144 -1.22 8.66 -19.76
CA ASP A 144 -2.55 8.18 -20.09
C ASP A 144 -2.50 6.76 -20.68
N LEU A 145 -3.36 5.87 -20.18
CA LEU A 145 -3.54 4.53 -20.73
C LEU A 145 -4.63 4.55 -21.81
N ILE A 146 -4.26 4.14 -23.02
CA ILE A 146 -5.18 4.00 -24.14
C ILE A 146 -5.90 2.67 -23.98
N LEU A 147 -7.20 2.77 -23.75
CA LEU A 147 -8.11 1.65 -23.54
C LEU A 147 -8.94 1.38 -24.80
N GLU A 148 -8.83 0.18 -25.33
CA GLU A 148 -9.57 -0.30 -26.49
C GLU A 148 -10.73 -1.19 -26.02
N PRO A 149 -11.99 -0.88 -26.42
CA PRO A 149 -13.13 -1.71 -26.04
C PRO A 149 -13.06 -3.06 -26.75
N TYR A 150 -13.37 -4.12 -26.01
CA TYR A 150 -13.48 -5.47 -26.54
C TYR A 150 -14.74 -6.13 -26.02
N ILE A 151 -15.50 -6.72 -26.95
CA ILE A 151 -16.77 -7.36 -26.66
C ILE A 151 -16.80 -8.70 -27.38
N SER A 152 -17.04 -9.76 -26.63
CA SER A 152 -17.30 -11.12 -27.08
C SER A 152 -18.51 -11.68 -26.34
N PRO A 153 -19.07 -12.83 -26.75
CA PRO A 153 -20.27 -13.40 -26.11
C PRO A 153 -20.16 -13.60 -24.59
N ASN A 154 -18.96 -13.87 -24.08
CA ASN A 154 -18.72 -14.17 -22.66
C ASN A 154 -17.88 -13.12 -21.94
N PHE A 155 -17.41 -12.09 -22.64
CA PHE A 155 -16.49 -11.12 -22.08
C PHE A 155 -16.72 -9.74 -22.69
N MET A 156 -16.83 -8.74 -21.83
CA MET A 156 -16.82 -7.34 -22.22
C MET A 156 -15.84 -6.61 -21.31
N GLY A 157 -15.00 -5.78 -21.89
CA GLY A 157 -14.05 -5.00 -21.12
C GLY A 157 -13.22 -4.06 -21.98
N TYR A 158 -12.22 -3.49 -21.34
CA TYR A 158 -11.24 -2.62 -21.98
C TYR A 158 -9.87 -3.28 -21.92
N PHE A 159 -9.12 -3.20 -23.01
CA PHE A 159 -7.74 -3.66 -23.09
C PHE A 159 -6.82 -2.48 -23.28
N VAL A 160 -5.65 -2.53 -22.64
CA VAL A 160 -4.57 -1.59 -22.92
C VAL A 160 -3.95 -1.96 -24.26
N ASN A 161 -3.61 -0.97 -25.09
CA ASN A 161 -2.93 -1.23 -26.35
C ASN A 161 -1.62 -2.01 -26.15
N GLU A 162 -1.17 -2.72 -27.18
CA GLU A 162 -0.03 -3.66 -27.07
C GLU A 162 1.26 -2.97 -26.60
N LYS A 163 1.53 -1.75 -27.10
CA LYS A 163 2.73 -0.98 -26.75
C LYS A 163 2.77 -0.61 -25.27
N GLN A 164 1.67 -0.11 -24.71
CA GLN A 164 1.59 0.26 -23.30
C GLN A 164 1.47 -0.97 -22.40
N ALA A 165 0.83 -2.05 -22.87
CA ALA A 165 0.78 -3.32 -22.16
C ALA A 165 2.19 -3.90 -21.95
N ASP A 166 3.09 -3.78 -22.93
CA ASP A 166 4.47 -4.24 -22.78
C ASP A 166 5.26 -3.43 -21.74
N VAL A 167 5.02 -2.13 -21.64
CA VAL A 167 5.58 -1.28 -20.58
C VAL A 167 5.07 -1.75 -19.20
N LEU A 168 3.76 -1.98 -19.05
CA LEU A 168 3.18 -2.48 -17.79
C LEU A 168 3.75 -3.84 -17.40
N ARG A 169 3.95 -4.75 -18.37
CA ARG A 169 4.59 -6.06 -18.14
C ARG A 169 6.04 -5.91 -17.72
N LYS A 170 6.80 -4.98 -18.31
CA LYS A 170 8.18 -4.69 -17.91
C LYS A 170 8.23 -4.20 -16.47
N ILE A 171 7.37 -3.25 -16.11
CA ILE A 171 7.28 -2.71 -14.75
C ILE A 171 6.91 -3.80 -13.75
N SER A 172 5.93 -4.64 -14.07
CA SER A 172 5.57 -5.80 -13.24
C SER A 172 6.77 -6.75 -13.01
N LYS A 173 7.55 -7.05 -14.06
CA LYS A 173 8.73 -7.91 -13.94
C LYS A 173 9.80 -7.31 -13.05
N GLU A 174 10.09 -6.01 -13.20
CA GLU A 174 11.06 -5.30 -12.34
C GLU A 174 10.58 -5.27 -10.89
N PHE A 175 9.28 -5.06 -10.68
CA PHE A 175 8.66 -5.13 -9.37
C PHE A 175 8.89 -6.50 -8.75
N ILE A 176 8.43 -7.58 -9.39
CA ILE A 176 8.58 -8.96 -8.89
C ILE A 176 10.05 -9.33 -8.64
N LYS A 177 10.98 -8.84 -9.46
CA LYS A 177 12.42 -9.09 -9.29
C LYS A 177 12.97 -8.49 -8.00
N GLU A 178 12.56 -7.27 -7.65
CA GLU A 178 12.96 -6.63 -6.38
C GLU A 178 12.43 -7.43 -5.16
N PHE A 179 11.21 -7.98 -5.24
CA PHE A 179 10.62 -8.71 -4.11
C PHE A 179 11.07 -10.16 -3.99
N LYS A 180 11.56 -10.77 -5.07
CA LYS A 180 12.23 -12.09 -4.98
C LYS A 180 13.56 -12.05 -4.23
N THR A 181 14.13 -10.86 -4.03
CA THR A 181 15.36 -10.66 -3.26
C THR A 181 15.13 -10.35 -1.78
N LEU A 182 13.86 -10.23 -1.36
CA LEU A 182 13.42 -10.05 0.03
C LEU A 182 13.02 -11.39 0.65
#